data_AF-A0A2A4U5R2-F1
#
_entry.id   AF-A0A2A4U5R2-F1
#
_cell.length_a   1.000
_cell.length_b   1.000
_cell.length_c   1.000
_cell.angle_alpha   90.00
_cell.angle_beta   90.00
_cell.angle_gamma   90.00
#
_symmetry.space_group_name_H-M   'P 1'
#
loop_
_entity.id
_entity.type
_entity.pdbx_description
1 polymer ?
#
loop_
_entity_poly.entity_id
_entity_poly.type
_entity_poly.pdbx_seq_one_letter_code
_entity_poly.pdbx_strand_id
1 'polypeptide(L)'
;MSPFTFRIHKPSPSEKKRLRACGMPFSRLKIFAAEEISGQSGFSIERSRVLKALSELQELRSVGPSLATKMIMLGCDSVASLENSNPSEMYHKLCDILGRRIDPCVEDVFRCAVAQSKYPNMDEQFGDWWHWTDQRGRADVPYPKEFQE
;
A
#
# COMPACT_ATOMS: atom_id res chain seq x y z
N MET A 1 -2.72 25.28 -6.42
CA MET A 1 -2.72 24.24 -7.49
C MET A 1 -2.80 22.88 -6.78
N SER A 2 -3.70 21.96 -7.09
CA SER A 2 -3.92 21.42 -8.43
C SER A 2 -5.37 20.97 -8.67
N PRO A 3 -5.96 21.23 -9.85
CA PRO A 3 -7.37 20.95 -10.18
C PRO A 3 -7.66 19.52 -10.64
N PHE A 4 -6.72 18.58 -10.54
CA PHE A 4 -6.93 17.19 -10.94
C PHE A 4 -6.15 16.27 -10.00
N THR A 5 -6.73 15.96 -8.84
CA THR A 5 -6.29 14.82 -8.03
C THR A 5 -6.50 13.58 -8.87
N PHE A 6 -5.39 12.95 -9.31
CA PHE A 6 -5.43 11.66 -9.98
C PHE A 6 -6.32 10.73 -9.14
N ARG A 7 -7.47 10.29 -9.68
CA ARG A 7 -8.39 9.45 -8.92
C ARG A 7 -7.75 8.07 -8.81
N ILE A 8 -7.03 7.81 -7.72
CA ILE A 8 -6.42 6.51 -7.47
C ILE A 8 -7.56 5.51 -7.30
N HIS A 9 -7.58 4.49 -8.16
CA HIS A 9 -8.57 3.43 -8.11
C HIS A 9 -7.92 2.08 -8.38
N LYS A 10 -8.54 1.04 -7.82
CA LYS A 10 -8.17 -0.36 -8.06
C LYS A 10 -8.19 -0.67 -9.58
N PRO A 11 -7.38 -1.64 -10.05
CA PRO A 11 -7.38 -2.01 -11.45
C PRO A 11 -8.75 -2.60 -11.85
N SER A 12 -9.34 -2.07 -12.90
CA SER A 12 -10.57 -2.55 -13.51
C SER A 12 -10.38 -3.90 -14.21
N PRO A 13 -11.45 -4.66 -14.47
CA PRO A 13 -11.37 -5.90 -15.24
C PRO A 13 -10.75 -5.71 -16.63
N SER A 14 -11.07 -4.59 -17.30
CA SER A 14 -10.54 -4.24 -18.62
C SER A 14 -9.05 -3.93 -18.57
N GLU A 15 -8.58 -3.21 -17.54
CA GLU A 15 -7.14 -2.98 -17.35
C GLU A 15 -6.40 -4.29 -17.10
N LYS A 16 -6.92 -5.16 -16.22
CA LYS A 16 -6.35 -6.49 -15.98
C LYS A 16 -6.33 -7.36 -17.24
N LYS A 17 -7.37 -7.29 -18.08
CA LYS A 17 -7.40 -8.01 -19.37
C LYS A 17 -6.31 -7.49 -20.31
N ARG A 18 -6.12 -6.18 -20.42
CA ARG A 18 -5.09 -5.58 -21.27
C ARG A 18 -3.68 -5.96 -20.81
N LEU A 19 -3.42 -5.85 -19.52
CA LEU A 19 -2.18 -6.27 -18.87
C LEU A 19 -1.81 -7.73 -19.17
N ARG A 20 -2.79 -8.65 -19.09
CA ARG A 20 -2.58 -10.06 -19.48
C ARG A 20 -2.28 -10.22 -20.97
N ALA A 21 -2.94 -9.45 -21.84
CA ALA A 21 -2.74 -9.53 -23.29
C ALA A 21 -1.33 -9.11 -23.73
N CYS A 22 -0.65 -8.25 -22.97
CA CYS A 22 0.75 -7.88 -23.19
C CYS A 22 1.74 -8.65 -22.28
N GLY A 23 1.35 -9.77 -21.68
CA GLY A 23 2.27 -10.62 -20.92
C GLY A 23 2.67 -10.09 -19.54
N MET A 24 2.03 -9.03 -19.05
CA MET A 24 2.30 -8.39 -17.76
C MET A 24 1.11 -8.57 -16.80
N PRO A 25 0.82 -9.79 -16.30
CA PRO A 25 -0.31 -9.99 -15.39
C PRO A 25 -0.16 -9.11 -14.14
N PHE A 26 -1.28 -8.63 -13.60
CA PHE A 26 -1.29 -7.69 -12.47
C PHE A 26 -0.41 -8.13 -11.29
N SER A 27 -0.40 -9.43 -10.95
CA SER A 27 0.40 -9.99 -9.85
C SER A 27 1.91 -9.91 -10.05
N ARG A 28 2.40 -9.67 -11.27
CA ARG A 28 3.84 -9.50 -11.55
C ARG A 28 4.18 -8.04 -11.87
N LEU A 29 3.25 -7.09 -11.77
CA LEU A 29 3.54 -5.73 -12.23
C LEU A 29 4.70 -5.05 -11.49
N LYS A 30 4.90 -5.38 -10.22
CA LYS A 30 6.00 -4.85 -9.40
C LYS A 30 7.40 -5.03 -10.02
N ILE A 31 7.62 -6.08 -10.81
CA ILE A 31 8.95 -6.41 -11.38
C ILE A 31 9.24 -5.64 -12.67
N PHE A 32 8.25 -4.93 -13.22
CA PHE A 32 8.40 -4.14 -14.43
C PHE A 32 8.57 -2.66 -14.09
N ALA A 33 9.39 -1.96 -14.88
CA ALA A 33 9.45 -0.50 -14.83
C ALA A 33 8.13 0.13 -15.29
N ALA A 34 7.77 1.29 -14.75
CA ALA A 34 6.51 1.94 -15.13
C ALA A 34 6.49 2.33 -16.62
N GLU A 35 7.65 2.67 -17.18
CA GLU A 35 7.89 2.99 -18.58
C GLU A 35 7.64 1.76 -19.47
N GLU A 36 8.07 0.58 -19.02
CA GLU A 36 7.82 -0.69 -19.72
C GLU A 36 6.33 -1.03 -19.72
N ILE A 37 5.68 -0.90 -18.55
CA ILE A 37 4.22 -1.10 -18.43
C ILE A 37 3.50 -0.14 -19.37
N SER A 38 3.87 1.14 -19.37
CA SER A 38 3.26 2.16 -20.23
C SER A 38 3.44 1.83 -21.71
N GLY A 39 4.67 1.53 -22.15
CA GLY A 39 4.98 1.24 -23.55
C GLY A 39 4.26 0.01 -24.10
N GLN A 40 4.17 -1.08 -23.32
CA GLN A 40 3.56 -2.32 -23.80
C GLN A 40 2.03 -2.37 -23.64
N SER A 41 1.48 -1.69 -22.63
CA SER A 41 0.03 -1.70 -22.37
C SER A 41 -0.72 -0.50 -22.94
N GLY A 42 -0.01 0.55 -23.36
CA GLY A 42 -0.63 1.81 -23.82
C GLY A 42 -1.36 2.58 -22.71
N PHE A 43 -1.08 2.31 -21.42
CA PHE A 43 -1.49 3.19 -20.33
C PHE A 43 -0.57 4.43 -20.25
N SER A 44 -1.07 5.53 -19.67
CA SER A 44 -0.21 6.66 -19.34
C SER A 44 0.85 6.25 -18.30
N ILE A 45 1.97 6.97 -18.26
CA ILE A 45 3.04 6.68 -17.33
C ILE A 45 2.58 6.79 -15.86
N GLU A 46 1.70 7.74 -15.55
CA GLU A 46 1.12 7.93 -14.21
C GLU A 46 0.26 6.73 -13.83
N ARG A 47 -0.57 6.24 -14.75
CA ARG A 47 -1.40 5.06 -14.47
C ARG A 47 -0.55 3.80 -14.33
N SER A 48 0.51 3.65 -15.12
CA SER A 48 1.47 2.56 -14.99
C SER A 48 2.16 2.57 -13.63
N ARG A 49 2.60 3.73 -13.14
CA ARG A 49 3.16 3.88 -11.77
C ARG A 49 2.15 3.44 -10.71
N VAL A 50 0.90 3.89 -10.81
CA VAL A 50 -0.15 3.49 -9.85
C VAL A 50 -0.46 1.99 -9.93
N LEU A 51 -0.50 1.39 -11.13
CA LEU A 51 -0.72 -0.05 -11.27
C LEU A 51 0.43 -0.87 -10.70
N LYS A 52 1.68 -0.43 -10.91
CA LYS A 52 2.87 -1.03 -10.27
C LYS A 52 2.78 -0.94 -8.75
N ALA A 53 2.55 0.26 -8.21
CA ALA A 53 2.41 0.50 -6.78
C ALA A 53 1.30 -0.35 -6.15
N LEU A 54 0.13 -0.42 -6.80
CA LEU A 54 -0.98 -1.26 -6.35
C LEU A 54 -0.60 -2.74 -6.33
N SER A 55 0.16 -3.22 -7.31
CA SER A 55 0.64 -4.60 -7.34
C SER A 55 1.64 -4.88 -6.22
N GLU A 56 2.54 -3.94 -5.96
CA GLU A 56 3.62 -4.08 -4.97
C GLU A 56 3.07 -4.05 -3.55
N LEU A 57 2.24 -3.07 -3.21
CA LEU A 57 1.64 -2.93 -1.87
C LEU A 57 0.70 -4.09 -1.51
N GLN A 58 0.04 -4.71 -2.50
CA GLN A 58 -0.84 -5.86 -2.27
C GLN A 58 -0.09 -7.16 -1.94
N GLU A 59 1.24 -7.15 -1.93
CA GLU A 59 2.04 -8.28 -1.46
C GLU A 59 2.17 -8.32 0.05
N LEU A 60 1.98 -7.18 0.70
CA LEU A 60 1.95 -7.11 2.15
C LEU A 60 0.70 -7.84 2.64
N ARG A 61 0.89 -8.75 3.59
CA ARG A 61 -0.22 -9.41 4.26
C ARG A 61 -1.11 -8.35 4.90
N SER A 62 -2.41 -8.63 4.94
CA SER A 62 -3.46 -7.70 5.40
C SER A 62 -3.71 -6.49 4.48
N VAL A 63 -2.96 -6.30 3.39
CA VAL A 63 -3.14 -5.16 2.47
C VAL A 63 -3.91 -5.58 1.21
N GLY A 64 -5.23 -5.38 1.25
CA GLY A 64 -6.08 -5.54 0.07
C GLY A 64 -6.08 -4.33 -0.89
N PRO A 65 -6.74 -4.43 -2.07
CA PRO A 65 -6.81 -3.35 -3.06
C PRO A 65 -7.30 -2.00 -2.52
N SER A 66 -8.23 -2.04 -1.55
CA SER A 66 -8.81 -0.85 -0.92
C SER A 66 -7.80 -0.14 -0.02
N LEU A 67 -6.95 -0.88 0.69
CA LEU A 67 -5.92 -0.32 1.57
C LEU A 67 -4.72 0.16 0.75
N ALA A 68 -4.29 -0.60 -0.26
CA ALA A 68 -3.25 -0.17 -1.20
C ALA A 68 -3.61 1.16 -1.88
N THR A 69 -4.87 1.33 -2.31
CA THR A 69 -5.35 2.61 -2.87
C THR A 69 -5.18 3.78 -1.88
N LYS A 70 -5.50 3.55 -0.60
CA LYS A 70 -5.37 4.59 0.44
C LYS A 70 -3.91 4.91 0.78
N MET A 71 -3.02 3.91 0.77
CA MET A 71 -1.58 4.12 0.95
C MET A 71 -1.02 5.03 -0.16
N ILE A 72 -1.41 4.79 -1.42
CA ILE A 72 -0.98 5.66 -2.53
C ILE A 72 -1.57 7.07 -2.38
N MET A 73 -2.82 7.22 -1.89
CA MET A 73 -3.39 8.55 -1.58
C MET A 73 -2.60 9.30 -0.51
N LEU A 74 -1.93 8.58 0.39
CA LEU A 74 -1.05 9.15 1.42
C LEU A 74 0.37 9.42 0.90
N GLY A 75 0.66 9.13 -0.37
CA GLY A 75 1.98 9.29 -0.97
C GLY A 75 2.91 8.07 -0.82
N CYS A 76 2.41 6.94 -0.32
CA CYS A 76 3.16 5.69 -0.22
C CYS A 76 2.93 4.86 -1.49
N ASP A 77 3.90 4.83 -2.40
CA ASP A 77 3.79 4.20 -3.73
C ASP A 77 4.65 2.93 -3.90
N SER A 78 5.35 2.51 -2.84
CA SER A 78 6.21 1.32 -2.82
C SER A 78 6.28 0.75 -1.41
N VAL A 79 6.68 -0.52 -1.28
CA VAL A 79 6.92 -1.11 0.06
C VAL A 79 8.00 -0.31 0.77
N ALA A 80 9.11 0.01 0.10
CA ALA A 80 10.21 0.79 0.67
C ALA A 80 9.77 2.16 1.22
N SER A 81 8.79 2.83 0.60
CA SER A 81 8.27 4.11 1.10
C SER A 81 7.57 4.00 2.47
N LEU A 82 7.10 2.80 2.84
CA LEU A 82 6.44 2.56 4.12
C LEU A 82 7.42 2.46 5.29
N GLU A 83 8.66 2.02 5.07
CA GLU A 83 9.64 1.77 6.14
C GLU A 83 9.81 2.93 7.12
N ASN A 84 9.77 4.16 6.59
CA ASN A 84 9.96 5.40 7.36
C ASN A 84 8.64 6.13 7.66
N SER A 85 7.49 5.50 7.40
CA SER A 85 6.18 6.09 7.63
C SER A 85 5.72 5.91 9.07
N ASN A 86 5.05 6.91 9.62
CA ASN A 86 4.39 6.84 10.93
C ASN A 86 2.93 6.39 10.74
N PRO A 87 2.54 5.18 11.19
CA PRO A 87 1.18 4.66 10.99
C PRO A 87 0.06 5.51 11.61
N SER A 88 0.32 6.12 12.76
CA SER A 88 -0.62 7.02 13.44
C SER A 88 -0.87 8.28 12.61
N GLU A 89 0.20 8.87 12.05
CA GLU A 89 0.06 9.99 11.12
C GLU A 89 -0.63 9.60 9.82
N MET A 90 -0.31 8.43 9.26
CA MET A 90 -0.98 7.91 8.07
C MET A 90 -2.50 7.80 8.29
N TYR A 91 -2.92 7.27 9.44
CA TYR A 91 -4.33 7.16 9.80
C TYR A 91 -4.99 8.54 9.95
N HIS A 92 -4.37 9.47 10.66
CA HIS A 92 -4.91 10.82 10.82
C HIS A 92 -5.01 11.58 9.49
N LYS A 93 -3.93 11.58 8.68
CA LYS A 93 -3.93 12.17 7.33
C LYS A 93 -5.02 11.57 6.45
N LEU A 94 -5.26 10.26 6.56
CA LEU A 94 -6.31 9.60 5.81
C LEU A 94 -7.71 10.02 6.28
N CYS A 95 -7.94 10.16 7.59
CA CYS A 95 -9.18 10.70 8.12
C CYS A 95 -9.46 12.12 7.59
N ASP A 96 -8.43 12.96 7.55
CA ASP A 96 -8.51 14.32 7.04
C ASP A 96 -8.85 14.35 5.54
N ILE A 97 -8.16 13.52 4.74
CA ILE A 97 -8.45 13.38 3.30
C ILE A 97 -9.89 12.89 3.05
N LEU A 98 -10.40 12.00 3.90
CA LEU A 98 -11.76 11.45 3.77
C LEU A 98 -12.84 12.33 4.43
N GLY A 99 -12.46 13.37 5.16
CA GLY A 99 -13.36 14.26 5.90
C GLY A 99 -14.15 13.57 7.02
N ARG A 100 -13.68 12.40 7.48
CA ARG A 100 -14.34 11.64 8.56
C ARG A 100 -13.37 10.71 9.27
N ARG A 101 -13.66 10.40 10.53
CA ARG A 101 -13.03 9.28 11.23
C ARG A 101 -13.43 7.97 10.54
N ILE A 102 -12.45 7.12 10.29
CA ILE A 102 -12.64 5.78 9.75
C ILE A 102 -12.37 4.73 10.83
N ASP A 103 -12.66 3.48 10.54
CA ASP A 103 -12.40 2.39 11.47
C ASP A 103 -10.91 2.35 11.92
N PRO A 104 -10.62 2.29 13.23
CA PRO A 104 -9.26 2.31 13.75
C PRO A 104 -8.42 1.09 13.35
N CYS A 105 -9.03 -0.03 12.91
CA CYS A 105 -8.27 -1.17 12.39
C CYS A 105 -7.43 -0.82 11.16
N VAL A 106 -7.76 0.27 10.46
CA VAL A 106 -6.94 0.79 9.36
C VAL A 106 -5.55 1.20 9.84
N GLU A 107 -5.44 1.77 11.04
CA GLU A 107 -4.15 2.10 11.63
C GLU A 107 -3.33 0.84 11.93
N ASP A 108 -3.98 -0.21 12.45
CA ASP A 108 -3.33 -1.49 12.74
C ASP A 108 -2.80 -2.14 11.46
N VAL A 109 -3.54 -2.05 10.35
CA VAL A 109 -3.06 -2.49 9.04
C VAL A 109 -1.88 -1.63 8.56
N PHE A 110 -1.88 -0.32 8.82
CA PHE A 110 -0.71 0.52 8.51
C PHE A 110 0.51 0.12 9.34
N ARG A 111 0.35 -0.16 10.63
CA ARG A 111 1.44 -0.67 11.49
C ARG A 111 2.00 -1.97 10.97
N CYS A 112 1.11 -2.91 10.65
CA CYS A 112 1.47 -4.19 10.05
C CYS A 112 2.22 -4.04 8.72
N ALA A 113 1.79 -3.12 7.87
CA ALA A 113 2.44 -2.85 6.58
C ALA A 113 3.83 -2.21 6.75
N VAL A 114 3.97 -1.23 7.64
CA VAL A 114 5.26 -0.60 7.98
C VAL A 114 6.21 -1.63 8.59
N ALA A 115 5.73 -2.50 9.48
CA ALA A 115 6.53 -3.55 10.08
C ALA A 115 7.05 -4.56 9.06
N GLN A 116 6.18 -5.04 8.16
CA GLN A 116 6.58 -5.93 7.06
C GLN A 116 7.64 -5.28 6.15
N SER A 117 7.54 -3.97 5.90
CA SER A 117 8.54 -3.23 5.13
C SER A 117 9.88 -3.10 5.88
N LYS A 118 9.83 -2.81 7.18
CA LYS A 118 11.01 -2.55 8.01
C LYS A 118 11.73 -3.83 8.43
N TYR A 119 10.99 -4.92 8.56
CA TYR A 119 11.46 -6.19 9.11
C TYR A 119 11.12 -7.36 8.18
N PRO A 120 11.80 -7.49 7.02
CA PRO A 120 11.47 -8.51 6.01
C PRO A 120 11.66 -9.96 6.50
N ASN A 121 12.41 -10.17 7.59
CA ASN A 121 12.67 -11.48 8.19
C ASN A 121 11.91 -11.69 9.53
N MET A 122 10.86 -10.90 9.80
CA MET A 122 10.02 -11.13 10.98
C MET A 122 9.20 -12.42 10.83
N ASP A 123 8.72 -12.96 11.96
CA ASP A 123 7.86 -14.13 11.95
C ASP A 123 6.55 -13.84 11.16
N GLU A 124 6.12 -14.81 10.36
CA GLU A 124 5.00 -14.72 9.43
C GLU A 124 3.69 -14.35 10.13
N GLN A 125 3.52 -14.77 11.39
CA GLN A 125 2.34 -14.44 12.20
C GLN A 125 2.13 -12.92 12.37
N PHE A 126 3.21 -12.13 12.38
CA PHE A 126 3.12 -10.66 12.52
C PHE A 126 2.69 -9.94 11.24
N GLY A 127 2.49 -10.68 10.14
CA GLY A 127 1.83 -10.18 8.94
C GLY A 127 0.30 -10.03 9.11
N ASP A 128 -0.27 -10.58 10.17
CA ASP A 128 -1.69 -10.40 10.47
C ASP A 128 -1.90 -9.14 11.32
N TRP A 129 -2.75 -8.23 10.81
CA TRP A 129 -2.87 -6.88 11.35
C TRP A 129 -3.31 -6.82 12.82
N TRP A 130 -4.08 -7.81 13.31
CA TRP A 130 -4.63 -7.78 14.66
C TRP A 130 -3.56 -7.86 15.74
N HIS A 131 -2.37 -8.41 15.46
CA HIS A 131 -1.22 -8.40 16.37
C HIS A 131 -0.73 -6.99 16.71
N TRP A 132 -1.12 -5.99 15.93
CA TRP A 132 -0.68 -4.59 16.08
C TRP A 132 -1.69 -3.72 16.84
N THR A 133 -2.81 -4.30 17.28
CA THR A 133 -3.89 -3.57 17.98
C THR A 133 -3.39 -2.90 19.26
N ASP A 134 -2.59 -3.61 20.07
CA ASP A 134 -2.05 -3.09 21.33
C ASP A 134 -1.00 -1.98 21.13
N GLN A 135 -0.46 -1.88 19.92
CA GLN A 135 0.52 -0.86 19.54
C GLN A 135 -0.13 0.40 18.94
N ARG A 136 -1.47 0.44 18.85
CA ARG A 136 -2.21 1.58 18.28
C ARG A 136 -1.90 2.88 19.02
N GLY A 137 -1.79 3.98 18.28
CA GLY A 137 -1.45 5.31 18.78
C GLY A 137 0.05 5.60 18.92
N ARG A 138 0.93 4.59 18.95
CA ARG A 138 2.38 4.79 19.07
C ARG A 138 3.00 5.40 17.80
N ALA A 139 3.99 6.27 17.92
CA ALA A 139 4.67 6.81 16.74
C ALA A 139 5.59 5.77 16.07
N ASP A 140 6.20 4.91 16.87
CA ASP A 140 7.13 3.88 16.45
C ASP A 140 6.44 2.55 16.12
N VAL A 141 7.11 1.77 15.27
CA VAL A 141 6.79 0.38 14.98
C VAL A 141 7.98 -0.46 15.47
N PRO A 142 7.93 -0.96 16.71
CA PRO A 142 8.99 -1.78 17.29
C PRO A 142 9.08 -3.14 16.59
N TYR A 143 10.19 -3.84 16.78
CA TYR A 143 10.29 -5.19 16.23
C TYR A 143 9.33 -6.11 17.00
N PRO A 144 8.55 -6.99 16.36
CA PRO A 144 7.45 -7.69 17.04
C PRO A 144 7.82 -8.57 18.24
N LYS A 145 9.09 -9.02 18.36
CA LYS A 145 9.53 -9.72 19.58
C LYS A 145 9.52 -8.80 20.82
N GLU A 146 9.51 -7.49 20.62
CA GLU A 146 9.40 -6.47 21.67
C GLU A 146 7.94 -6.26 22.14
N PHE A 147 6.97 -7.04 21.64
CA PHE A 147 5.57 -7.00 22.12
C PHE A 147 5.38 -7.63 23.51
N GLN A 148 6.41 -8.26 24.06
CA GLN A 148 6.38 -9.01 25.31
C GLN A 148 7.32 -8.39 26.35
N GLU A 149 7.00 -7.17 26.78
CA GLU A 149 7.45 -6.64 28.09
C GLU A 149 6.25 -6.46 29.03
#